data_AF-A0A813DIY9-F1
#
_entry.id   AF-A0A813DIY9-F1
#
_cell.length_a   1.000
_cell.length_b   1.000
_cell.length_c   1.000
_cell.angle_alpha   90.00
_cell.angle_beta   90.00
_cell.angle_gamma   90.00
#
_symmetry.space_group_name_H-M   'P 1'
#
loop_
_entity.id
_entity.type
_entity.pdbx_description
1 polymer ?
#
loop_
_entity_poly.entity_id
_entity_poly.type
_entity_poly.pdbx_seq_one_letter_code
_entity_poly.pdbx_strand_id
1 'polypeptide(L)'
;AGDGKGKGKGKGKVQEEASKRSAEGEADASEPKRQKTSGDSADVVPNLKEMRERIKVQKRAFDGSALEKAAPLLKWDYPTQLSMKATYVKTAVRSFTKHALKRCEKLSRQPPPWCLKEWWTAVKAPQGCCCPLDTPIGAPEESLRGWRNKCEFTIGHNEAGE
;
A
#
# COMPACT_ATOMS: atom_id res chain seq x y z
N ALA A 1 58.80 -22.01 10.80
CA ALA A 1 58.66 -21.54 12.19
C ALA A 1 58.16 -20.11 12.14
N GLY A 2 57.00 -19.70 12.65
CA GLY A 2 55.98 -20.40 13.43
C GLY A 2 54.61 -19.77 13.18
N ASP A 3 53.59 -20.61 13.24
CA ASP A 3 52.16 -20.31 13.15
C ASP A 3 51.65 -19.74 14.49
N GLY A 4 51.03 -18.56 14.47
CA GLY A 4 50.45 -17.89 15.64
C GLY A 4 48.92 -17.90 15.60
N LYS A 5 48.29 -18.96 16.12
CA LYS A 5 46.83 -19.04 16.36
C LYS A 5 46.46 -18.39 17.69
N GLY A 6 45.84 -17.21 17.65
CA GLY A 6 45.16 -16.60 18.80
C GLY A 6 43.66 -16.88 18.79
N LYS A 7 43.18 -17.75 19.69
CA LYS A 7 41.76 -17.91 20.03
C LYS A 7 41.51 -17.22 21.37
N GLY A 8 40.56 -16.29 21.43
CA GLY A 8 40.09 -15.73 22.69
C GLY A 8 38.90 -14.80 22.52
N LYS A 9 38.04 -14.78 23.55
CA LYS A 9 36.78 -14.03 23.76
C LYS A 9 35.54 -14.86 23.41
N GLY A 10 34.67 -15.26 24.34
CA GLY A 10 34.36 -14.68 25.65
C GLY A 10 32.87 -14.38 25.65
N LYS A 11 32.04 -15.37 25.99
CA LYS A 11 30.58 -15.22 26.11
C LYS A 11 30.26 -14.64 27.49
N GLY A 12 30.06 -13.33 27.57
CA GLY A 12 29.42 -12.66 28.71
C GLY A 12 27.92 -12.57 28.46
N LYS A 13 27.13 -13.25 29.28
CA LYS A 13 25.67 -13.17 29.33
C LYS A 13 25.35 -12.29 30.54
N VAL A 14 24.90 -11.05 30.32
CA VAL A 14 24.42 -10.16 31.38
C VAL A 14 22.89 -10.13 31.30
N GLN A 15 22.26 -10.67 32.33
CA GLN A 15 20.89 -10.37 32.73
C GLN A 15 20.93 -9.05 33.50
N GLU A 16 20.01 -8.12 33.21
CA GLU A 16 19.69 -7.05 34.15
C GLU A 16 18.20 -6.73 34.11
N GLU A 17 17.74 -6.36 35.29
CA GLU A 17 16.41 -6.51 35.83
C GLU A 17 15.39 -5.44 35.40
N ALA A 18 14.14 -5.83 35.63
CA ALA A 18 12.98 -4.96 35.63
C ALA A 18 13.14 -3.80 36.63
N SER A 19 12.92 -2.57 36.16
CA SER A 19 12.69 -1.42 37.03
C SER A 19 11.30 -0.84 36.76
N LYS A 20 10.40 -1.06 37.72
CA LYS A 20 9.11 -0.39 37.91
C LYS A 20 9.34 1.09 38.21
N ARG A 21 8.69 2.01 37.48
CA ARG A 21 8.17 3.26 38.04
C ARG A 21 6.85 3.63 37.37
N SER A 22 5.81 3.75 38.19
CA SER A 22 4.53 4.38 37.91
C SER A 22 4.57 5.83 38.40
N ALA A 23 3.95 6.74 37.65
CA ALA A 23 3.27 7.99 38.08
C ALA A 23 2.76 8.66 36.78
N GLU A 24 1.45 8.72 36.54
CA GLU A 24 0.57 9.88 36.81
C GLU A 24 1.11 11.17 36.14
N GLY A 25 0.46 11.85 35.21
CA GLY A 25 -0.83 11.71 34.52
C GLY A 25 -0.97 12.95 33.63
N GLU A 26 -1.58 12.84 32.45
CA GLU A 26 -2.22 13.99 31.80
C GLU A 26 -3.27 13.48 30.82
N ALA A 27 -4.52 13.87 31.10
CA ALA A 27 -5.69 13.52 30.33
C ALA A 27 -5.75 14.42 29.09
N ASP A 28 -5.22 13.92 27.97
CA ASP A 28 -5.49 14.51 26.66
C ASP A 28 -6.76 13.86 26.08
N ALA A 29 -7.76 14.71 25.87
CA ALA A 29 -9.07 14.36 25.36
C ALA A 29 -8.95 13.85 23.93
N SER A 30 -8.70 12.55 23.78
CA SER A 30 -8.75 11.89 22.48
C SER A 30 -10.18 11.93 21.97
N GLU A 31 -10.41 12.79 20.96
CA GLU A 31 -11.63 12.83 20.17
C GLU A 31 -12.06 11.41 19.77
N PRO A 32 -13.37 11.11 19.77
CA PRO A 32 -13.86 9.81 19.37
C PRO A 32 -13.47 9.55 17.92
N LYS A 33 -12.59 8.56 17.72
CA LYS A 33 -12.39 7.90 16.43
C LYS A 33 -13.78 7.58 15.88
N ARG A 34 -14.19 8.30 14.84
CA ARG A 34 -15.35 7.96 14.01
C ARG A 34 -15.23 6.49 13.64
N GLN A 35 -15.98 5.65 14.35
CA GLN A 35 -16.31 4.30 13.92
C GLN A 35 -16.98 4.48 12.56
N LYS A 36 -16.25 4.15 11.50
CA LYS A 36 -16.83 3.99 10.17
C LYS A 36 -17.76 2.79 10.31
N THR A 37 -19.03 3.07 10.56
CA THR A 37 -20.10 2.09 10.44
C THR A 37 -19.94 1.45 9.07
N SER A 38 -19.66 0.15 9.06
CA SER A 38 -19.77 -0.70 7.88
C SER A 38 -21.25 -0.87 7.58
N GLY A 39 -21.91 0.23 7.21
CA GLY A 39 -23.17 0.16 6.51
C GLY A 39 -22.88 -0.51 5.18
N ASP A 40 -23.54 -1.63 4.95
CA ASP A 40 -23.55 -2.38 3.70
C ASP A 40 -24.35 -1.59 2.66
N SER A 41 -23.89 -0.36 2.36
CA SER A 41 -24.42 0.42 1.25
C SER A 41 -23.73 -0.07 -0.01
N ALA A 42 -24.46 -0.87 -0.78
CA ALA A 42 -24.05 -1.46 -2.05
C ALA A 42 -23.49 -0.43 -3.07
N ASP A 43 -23.69 0.87 -2.84
CA ASP A 43 -23.29 1.95 -3.74
C ASP A 43 -21.93 2.62 -3.43
N VAL A 44 -21.24 2.24 -2.34
CA VAL A 44 -19.93 2.86 -2.05
C VAL A 44 -18.85 2.17 -2.88
N VAL A 45 -18.41 2.83 -3.97
CA VAL A 45 -17.26 2.41 -4.77
C VAL A 45 -16.01 2.32 -3.86
N PRO A 46 -15.47 1.11 -3.62
CA PRO A 46 -14.33 0.94 -2.73
C PRO A 46 -13.04 1.50 -3.35
N ASN A 47 -12.10 1.94 -2.52
CA ASN A 47 -10.79 2.35 -3.01
C ASN A 47 -9.95 1.11 -3.38
N LEU A 48 -9.23 1.14 -4.52
CA LEU A 48 -8.33 0.04 -4.93
C LEU A 48 -7.28 -0.31 -3.86
N LYS A 49 -6.87 0.65 -3.04
CA LYS A 49 -5.98 0.40 -1.91
C LYS A 49 -6.63 -0.57 -0.90
N GLU A 50 -7.89 -0.35 -0.56
CA GLU A 50 -8.65 -1.21 0.36
C GLU A 50 -8.86 -2.60 -0.25
N MET A 51 -9.19 -2.66 -1.55
CA MET A 51 -9.32 -3.94 -2.27
C MET A 51 -8.02 -4.75 -2.25
N ARG A 52 -6.88 -4.09 -2.50
CA ARG A 52 -5.56 -4.75 -2.48
C ARG A 52 -5.23 -5.34 -1.11
N GLU A 53 -5.53 -4.62 -0.03
CA GLU A 53 -5.28 -5.11 1.33
C GLU A 53 -6.20 -6.28 1.69
N ARG A 54 -7.49 -6.23 1.29
CA ARG A 54 -8.41 -7.39 1.45
C ARG A 54 -7.87 -8.63 0.75
N ILE A 55 -7.45 -8.50 -0.51
CA ILE A 55 -6.88 -9.61 -1.28
C ILE A 55 -5.61 -10.15 -0.62
N LYS A 56 -4.73 -9.29 -0.09
CA LYS A 56 -3.51 -9.74 0.61
C LYS A 56 -3.83 -10.57 1.85
N VAL A 57 -4.85 -10.18 2.62
CA VAL A 57 -5.29 -10.93 3.81
C VAL A 57 -5.90 -12.27 3.41
N GLN A 58 -6.63 -12.31 2.29
CA GLN A 58 -7.27 -13.52 1.75
C GLN A 58 -6.34 -14.47 0.97
N LYS A 59 -5.03 -14.16 0.84
CA LYS A 59 -4.07 -14.94 0.04
C LYS A 59 -3.92 -16.42 0.40
N ARG A 60 -4.51 -16.89 1.50
CA ARG A 60 -4.44 -18.30 1.90
C ARG A 60 -5.51 -19.20 1.26
N ALA A 61 -6.60 -18.64 0.73
CA ALA A 61 -7.59 -19.34 -0.09
C ALA A 61 -8.45 -18.27 -0.77
N PHE A 62 -8.14 -17.94 -2.03
CA PHE A 62 -9.07 -17.15 -2.82
C PHE A 62 -10.09 -18.11 -3.42
N ASP A 63 -11.27 -18.20 -2.81
CA ASP A 63 -12.37 -19.08 -3.23
C ASP A 63 -13.23 -18.47 -4.37
N GLY A 64 -12.77 -17.38 -4.98
CA GLY A 64 -13.49 -16.75 -6.08
C GLY A 64 -13.27 -17.45 -7.43
N SER A 65 -14.17 -17.17 -8.37
CA SER A 65 -14.09 -17.68 -9.74
C SER A 65 -12.82 -17.22 -10.47
N ALA A 66 -12.41 -17.97 -11.49
CA ALA A 66 -11.29 -17.58 -12.37
C ALA A 66 -11.51 -16.19 -12.99
N LEU A 67 -12.77 -15.84 -13.29
CA LEU A 67 -13.15 -14.53 -13.82
C LEU A 67 -12.90 -13.41 -12.81
N GLU A 68 -13.32 -13.58 -11.55
CA GLU A 68 -13.08 -12.60 -10.49
C GLU A 68 -11.59 -12.43 -10.20
N LYS A 69 -10.82 -13.50 -10.30
CA LYS A 69 -9.36 -13.46 -10.16
C LYS A 69 -8.69 -12.71 -11.31
N ALA A 70 -9.10 -12.98 -12.55
CA ALA A 70 -8.51 -12.38 -13.75
C ALA A 70 -8.97 -10.93 -14.00
N ALA A 71 -10.21 -10.61 -13.63
CA ALA A 71 -10.85 -9.33 -13.84
C ALA A 71 -11.54 -8.83 -12.55
N PRO A 72 -10.78 -8.50 -11.49
CA PRO A 72 -11.33 -8.14 -10.18
C PRO A 72 -12.15 -6.84 -10.19
N LEU A 73 -12.05 -6.04 -11.26
CA LEU A 73 -12.79 -4.80 -11.43
C LEU A 73 -14.00 -4.92 -12.39
N LEU A 74 -14.30 -6.12 -12.88
CA LEU A 74 -15.31 -6.33 -13.93
C LEU A 74 -16.71 -5.89 -13.51
N LYS A 75 -17.03 -5.93 -12.21
CA LYS A 75 -18.34 -5.54 -11.68
C LYS A 75 -18.64 -4.04 -11.73
N TRP A 76 -17.63 -3.20 -12.00
CA TRP A 76 -17.81 -1.76 -12.17
C TRP A 76 -17.74 -1.39 -13.65
N ASP A 77 -18.51 -0.38 -14.05
CA ASP A 77 -18.42 0.17 -15.39
C ASP A 77 -17.02 0.75 -15.69
N TYR A 78 -16.68 0.84 -16.97
CA TYR A 78 -15.34 1.26 -17.37
C TYR A 78 -14.95 2.66 -16.86
N PRO A 79 -15.84 3.68 -16.90
CA PRO A 79 -15.56 4.99 -16.31
C PRO A 79 -15.23 4.92 -14.81
N THR A 80 -15.96 4.13 -14.03
CA THR A 80 -15.67 3.94 -12.60
C THR A 80 -14.31 3.26 -12.40
N GLN A 81 -13.97 2.26 -13.22
CA GLN A 81 -12.65 1.62 -13.15
C GLN A 81 -11.51 2.63 -13.38
N LEU A 82 -11.67 3.58 -14.30
CA LEU A 82 -10.69 4.64 -14.53
C LEU A 82 -10.58 5.59 -13.32
N SER A 83 -11.72 6.00 -12.73
CA SER A 83 -11.75 6.83 -11.52
C SER A 83 -11.08 6.14 -10.32
N MET A 84 -11.33 4.83 -10.14
CA MET A 84 -10.68 4.00 -9.13
C MET A 84 -9.14 3.98 -9.32
N LYS A 85 -8.66 3.83 -10.56
CA LYS A 85 -7.23 3.86 -10.90
C LYS A 85 -6.63 5.25 -10.66
N ALA A 86 -7.30 6.33 -11.05
CA ALA A 86 -6.85 7.70 -10.80
C ALA A 86 -6.66 7.96 -9.29
N THR A 87 -7.66 7.58 -8.50
CA THR A 87 -7.63 7.72 -7.03
C THR A 87 -6.49 6.91 -6.41
N TYR A 88 -6.23 5.71 -6.93
CA TYR A 88 -5.13 4.87 -6.47
C TYR A 88 -3.76 5.52 -6.73
N VAL A 89 -3.52 6.00 -7.94
CA VAL A 89 -2.27 6.68 -8.31
C VAL A 89 -2.06 7.91 -7.43
N LYS A 90 -3.09 8.76 -7.28
CA LYS A 90 -3.05 9.93 -6.39
C LYS A 90 -2.70 9.55 -4.95
N THR A 91 -3.33 8.50 -4.42
CA THR A 91 -3.08 8.02 -3.06
C THR A 91 -1.65 7.48 -2.90
N ALA A 92 -1.15 6.76 -3.91
CA ALA A 92 0.20 6.20 -3.90
C ALA A 92 1.27 7.29 -3.93
N VAL A 93 1.15 8.26 -4.85
CA VAL A 93 2.06 9.40 -4.99
C VAL A 93 2.07 10.27 -3.73
N ARG A 94 0.89 10.56 -3.17
CA ARG A 94 0.78 11.29 -1.90
C ARG A 94 1.44 10.55 -0.74
N SER A 95 1.24 9.23 -0.67
CA SER A 95 1.86 8.39 0.37
C SER A 95 3.37 8.36 0.22
N PHE A 96 3.89 8.21 -1.00
CA PHE A 96 5.31 8.29 -1.31
C PHE A 96 5.93 9.62 -0.84
N THR A 97 5.32 10.73 -1.24
CA THR A 97 5.76 12.09 -0.87
C THR A 97 5.81 12.27 0.64
N LYS A 98 4.75 11.84 1.35
CA LYS A 98 4.69 11.85 2.82
C LYS A 98 5.79 11.00 3.46
N HIS A 99 6.05 9.81 2.93
CA HIS A 99 7.07 8.91 3.49
C HIS A 99 8.49 9.43 3.25
N ALA A 100 8.75 10.02 2.07
CA ALA A 100 10.02 10.66 1.77
C ALA A 100 10.30 11.83 2.73
N LEU A 101 9.32 12.73 2.93
CA LEU A 101 9.42 13.82 3.89
C LEU A 101 9.73 13.32 5.32
N LYS A 102 8.92 12.36 5.82
CA LYS A 102 9.13 11.75 7.14
C LYS A 102 10.50 11.09 7.29
N ARG A 103 11.03 10.51 6.19
CA ARG A 103 12.36 9.88 6.20
C ARG A 103 13.48 10.92 6.30
N CYS A 104 13.36 12.05 5.61
CA CYS A 104 14.30 13.17 5.73
C CYS A 104 14.30 13.75 7.14
N GLU A 105 13.13 13.97 7.73
CA GLU A 105 12.99 14.43 9.12
C GLU A 105 13.70 13.47 10.10
N LYS A 106 13.45 12.16 9.99
CA LYS A 106 14.08 11.13 10.84
C LYS A 106 15.61 11.11 10.71
N LEU A 107 16.15 11.47 9.55
CA LEU A 107 17.58 11.49 9.30
C LEU A 107 18.20 12.88 9.51
N SER A 108 17.42 13.86 9.97
CA SER A 108 17.83 15.26 10.08
C SER A 108 18.45 15.79 8.77
N ARG A 109 17.87 15.38 7.63
CA ARG A 109 18.28 15.83 6.29
C ARG A 109 17.26 16.81 5.74
N GLN A 110 17.73 17.74 4.91
CA GLN A 110 16.83 18.61 4.16
C GLN A 110 15.95 17.78 3.20
N PRO A 111 14.63 17.97 3.21
CA PRO A 111 13.75 17.31 2.27
C PRO A 111 13.98 17.82 0.85
N PRO A 112 13.84 16.96 -0.18
CA PRO A 112 13.83 17.42 -1.56
C PRO A 112 12.69 18.44 -1.81
N PRO A 113 12.86 19.39 -2.75
CA PRO A 113 11.85 20.40 -3.03
C PRO A 113 10.47 19.81 -3.35
N TRP A 114 10.42 18.67 -4.05
CA TRP A 114 9.19 18.00 -4.43
C TRP A 114 8.38 17.40 -3.27
N CYS A 115 8.95 17.37 -2.07
CA CYS A 115 8.22 17.01 -0.85
C CYS A 115 7.46 18.19 -0.23
N LEU A 116 7.74 19.42 -0.66
CA LEU A 116 7.32 20.64 0.02
C LEU A 116 6.07 21.26 -0.61
N LYS A 117 5.38 22.09 0.19
CA LYS A 117 4.10 22.70 -0.21
C LYS A 117 4.26 23.66 -1.38
N GLU A 118 5.36 24.39 -1.36
CA GLU A 118 5.75 25.37 -2.36
C GLU A 118 5.85 24.71 -3.72
N TRP A 119 6.37 23.48 -3.78
CA TRP A 119 6.52 22.74 -5.02
C TRP A 119 5.19 22.35 -5.64
N TRP A 120 4.32 21.63 -4.93
CA TRP A 120 3.07 21.18 -5.55
C TRP A 120 2.15 22.36 -5.92
N THR A 121 2.28 23.49 -5.21
CA THR A 121 1.60 24.73 -5.57
C THR A 121 2.17 25.31 -6.87
N ALA A 122 3.49 25.38 -6.99
CA ALA A 122 4.18 25.92 -8.17
C ALA A 122 3.90 25.10 -9.45
N VAL A 123 3.93 23.76 -9.34
CA VAL A 123 3.71 22.88 -10.50
C VAL A 123 2.24 22.54 -10.72
N LYS A 124 1.30 23.09 -9.94
CA LYS A 124 -0.14 22.77 -9.97
C LYS A 124 -0.43 21.27 -9.78
N ALA A 125 0.38 20.60 -8.96
CA ALA A 125 0.14 19.21 -8.58
C ALA A 125 -0.99 19.12 -7.53
N PRO A 126 -1.71 17.99 -7.47
CA PRO A 126 -2.66 17.75 -6.38
C PRO A 126 -1.98 17.84 -5.01
N GLN A 127 -2.70 18.33 -4.01
CA GLN A 127 -2.15 18.55 -2.67
C GLN A 127 -1.41 17.32 -2.12
N GLY A 128 -0.14 17.53 -1.74
CA GLY A 128 0.72 16.51 -1.16
C GLY A 128 1.28 15.51 -2.18
N CYS A 129 1.12 15.73 -3.49
CA CYS A 129 1.76 14.95 -4.54
C CYS A 129 3.03 15.65 -5.02
N CYS A 130 4.05 14.88 -5.36
CA CYS A 130 5.33 15.40 -5.84
C CYS A 130 5.33 15.85 -7.30
N CYS A 131 4.25 15.58 -8.05
CA CYS A 131 4.12 15.90 -9.47
C CYS A 131 2.64 16.08 -9.88
N PRO A 132 2.39 16.80 -10.99
CA PRO A 132 1.09 16.79 -11.65
C PRO A 132 0.71 15.36 -12.04
N LEU A 133 -0.59 15.05 -11.97
CA LEU A 133 -1.11 13.74 -12.31
C LEU A 133 -2.10 13.89 -13.45
N ASP A 134 -1.79 13.26 -14.59
CA ASP A 134 -2.69 13.21 -15.73
C ASP A 134 -3.88 12.31 -15.45
N THR A 135 -4.96 12.54 -16.19
CA THR A 135 -6.11 11.65 -16.18
C THR A 135 -5.73 10.31 -16.82
N PRO A 136 -6.19 9.16 -16.28
CA PRO A 136 -5.91 7.87 -16.91
C PRO A 136 -6.44 7.82 -18.34
N ILE A 137 -5.57 7.43 -19.26
CA ILE A 137 -5.97 7.17 -20.65
C ILE A 137 -6.66 5.81 -20.70
N GLY A 138 -7.93 5.81 -21.07
CA GLY A 138 -8.71 4.60 -21.29
C GLY A 138 -8.44 3.96 -22.65
N ALA A 139 -8.73 2.68 -22.76
CA ALA A 139 -8.91 2.00 -24.03
C ALA A 139 -10.25 2.46 -24.66
N PRO A 140 -10.33 2.53 -25.99
CA PRO A 140 -11.58 2.87 -26.66
C PRO A 140 -12.62 1.75 -26.48
N GLU A 141 -13.89 2.09 -26.66
CA GLU A 141 -15.03 1.22 -26.30
C GLU A 141 -15.01 -0.10 -27.09
N GLU A 142 -14.66 -0.04 -28.38
CA GLU A 142 -14.51 -1.19 -29.27
C GLU A 142 -13.41 -2.17 -28.82
N SER A 143 -12.45 -1.70 -28.01
CA SER A 143 -11.32 -2.50 -27.52
C SER A 143 -11.49 -2.97 -26.07
N LEU A 144 -12.67 -2.80 -25.45
CA LEU A 144 -12.88 -3.27 -24.08
C LEU A 144 -12.96 -4.80 -23.98
N ARG A 145 -13.18 -5.50 -25.10
CA ARG A 145 -13.22 -6.96 -25.19
C ARG A 145 -12.12 -7.47 -26.11
N GLY A 146 -11.57 -8.65 -25.81
CA GLY A 146 -10.57 -9.30 -26.67
C GLY A 146 -9.22 -8.60 -26.79
N TRP A 147 -8.93 -7.56 -25.98
CA TRP A 147 -7.70 -6.76 -26.08
C TRP A 147 -6.41 -7.50 -25.67
N ARG A 148 -6.51 -8.62 -24.94
CA ARG A 148 -5.35 -9.43 -24.55
C ARG A 148 -4.91 -10.30 -25.73
N ASN A 149 -3.75 -9.99 -26.31
CA ASN A 149 -3.12 -10.76 -27.38
C ASN A 149 -2.23 -11.91 -26.89
N LYS A 150 -2.06 -12.07 -25.57
CA LYS A 150 -1.31 -13.15 -24.94
C LYS A 150 -2.04 -13.64 -23.69
N CYS A 151 -2.21 -14.96 -23.59
CA CYS A 151 -2.74 -15.64 -22.42
C CYS A 151 -1.77 -16.73 -21.99
N GLU A 152 -1.53 -16.83 -20.68
CA GLU A 152 -0.72 -17.89 -20.07
C GLU A 152 -1.63 -18.63 -19.07
N PHE A 153 -1.65 -19.96 -19.15
CA PHE A 153 -2.48 -20.81 -18.31
C PHE A 153 -1.59 -21.77 -17.54
N THR A 154 -1.85 -21.93 -16.25
CA THR A 154 -1.21 -22.97 -15.44
C THR A 154 -2.08 -24.22 -15.49
N ILE A 155 -1.52 -25.32 -15.97
CA ILE A 155 -2.14 -26.66 -15.92
C ILE A 155 -1.63 -27.34 -14.65
N GLY A 156 -2.55 -27.83 -13.83
CA GLY A 156 -2.23 -28.60 -12.63
C GLY A 156 -3.25 -29.71 -12.45
N HIS A 157 -2.89 -30.72 -11.67
CA HIS A 157 -3.77 -31.85 -11.39
C HIS A 157 -4.87 -31.45 -10.40
N ASN A 158 -6.08 -31.94 -10.63
CA ASN A 158 -7.16 -31.87 -9.64
C ASN A 158 -6.95 -32.90 -8.51
N GLU A 159 -7.83 -32.92 -7.50
CA GLU A 159 -7.73 -33.89 -6.38
C GLU A 159 -7.80 -35.36 -6.85
N ALA A 160 -8.38 -35.63 -8.03
CA ALA A 160 -8.44 -36.95 -8.64
C ALA A 160 -7.16 -37.31 -9.44
N GLY A 161 -6.19 -36.40 -9.57
CA GLY A 161 -4.94 -36.61 -10.31
C GLY A 161 -5.07 -36.41 -11.83
N GLU A 162 -6.20 -35.88 -12.31
CA GLU A 162 -6.43 -35.56 -13.73
C GLU A 162 -5.97 -34.14 -14.07
#